data_AF-A0A2S9GA12-F1
#
_entry.id   AF-A0A2S9GA12-F1
#
_cell.length_a   1.000
_cell.length_b   1.000
_cell.length_c   1.000
_cell.angle_alpha   90.00
_cell.angle_beta   90.00
_cell.angle_gamma   90.00
#
_symmetry.space_group_name_H-M   'P 1'
#
loop_
_entity.id
_entity.type
_entity.pdbx_description
1 polymer ?
#
loop_
_entity_poly.entity_id
_entity_poly.type
_entity_poly.pdbx_seq_one_letter_code
_entity_poly.pdbx_strand_id
1 'polypeptide(L)' 'MPRTNLSMSISADGYVAGPHQDEANPLGVGGKSLHGWHIGPEKDHPVNQRVVSDMMDGIGATIM' A
#
# COMPACT_ATOMS: atom_id res chain seq x y z
N MET A 1 -15.08 20.30 -6.70
CA MET A 1 -15.54 18.98 -7.17
C MET A 1 -14.65 17.92 -6.54
N PRO A 2 -15.20 16.86 -5.94
CA PRO A 2 -14.38 15.76 -5.41
C PRO A 2 -13.60 15.07 -6.55
N ARG A 3 -12.39 14.60 -6.25
CA ARG A 3 -11.58 13.80 -7.19
C ARG A 3 -11.56 12.35 -6.74
N THR A 4 -11.61 11.44 -7.69
CA THR A 4 -11.32 10.02 -7.44
C THR A 4 -9.80 9.84 -7.44
N ASN A 5 -9.26 9.30 -6.35
CA ASN A 5 -7.85 8.95 -6.21
C ASN A 5 -7.72 7.41 -6.19
N LEU A 6 -6.67 6.90 -6.83
CA LEU A 6 -6.22 5.51 -6.68
C LEU A 6 -4.74 5.54 -6.30
N SER A 7 -4.41 4.98 -5.13
CA SER A 7 -3.03 4.84 -4.67
C SER A 7 -2.81 3.42 -4.17
N MET A 8 -1.88 2.69 -4.79
CA MET A 8 -1.66 1.27 -4.52
C MET A 8 -0.17 0.94 -4.68
N SER A 9 0.35 0.09 -3.80
CA SER A 9 1.64 -0.59 -4.03
C SER A 9 1.41 -1.76 -4.99
N ILE A 10 2.29 -1.92 -5.97
CA ILE A 10 2.26 -3.04 -6.92
C ILE A 10 3.68 -3.57 -7.11
N SER A 11 3.83 -4.89 -7.15
CA SER A 11 5.10 -5.52 -7.44
C SER A 11 5.47 -5.36 -8.92
N ALA A 12 6.74 -5.57 -9.26
CA ALA A 12 7.22 -5.46 -10.64
C ALA A 12 6.54 -6.45 -11.61
N ASP A 13 6.04 -7.57 -11.08
CA ASP A 13 5.29 -8.60 -11.80
C ASP A 13 3.75 -8.43 -11.70
N GLY A 14 3.26 -7.31 -11.16
CA GLY A 14 1.86 -6.88 -11.31
C GLY A 14 0.91 -7.25 -10.17
N TYR A 15 1.44 -7.64 -9.00
CA TYR A 15 0.65 -8.06 -7.84
C TYR A 15 0.51 -6.94 -6.80
N VAL A 16 -0.71 -6.72 -6.30
CA VAL A 16 -1.00 -5.75 -5.22
C VAL A 16 -0.96 -6.43 -3.84
N ALA A 17 -1.44 -7.67 -3.80
CA ALA A 17 -1.08 -8.66 -2.80
C ALA A 17 -0.34 -9.77 -3.54
N GLY A 18 0.68 -10.36 -2.91
CA GLY A 18 1.50 -11.37 -3.55
C GLY A 18 0.68 -12.58 -4.04
N PRO A 19 1.25 -13.42 -4.91
CA PRO A 19 0.60 -14.64 -5.33
C PRO A 19 0.32 -15.57 -4.14
N HIS A 20 -0.64 -16.48 -4.29
CA HIS A 20 -1.02 -17.47 -3.27
C HIS A 20 -1.44 -16.85 -1.92
N GLN A 21 -2.30 -15.83 -1.97
CA GLN A 21 -2.91 -15.27 -0.76
C GLN A 21 -3.87 -16.29 -0.14
N ASP A 22 -3.66 -16.57 1.15
CA ASP A 22 -4.46 -17.47 1.99
C ASP A 22 -4.41 -17.01 3.46
N GLU A 23 -4.98 -17.77 4.38
CA GLU A 23 -4.97 -17.42 5.81
C GLU A 23 -3.56 -17.39 6.43
N ALA A 24 -2.64 -18.23 5.93
CA ALA A 24 -1.25 -18.25 6.39
C ALA A 24 -0.42 -17.11 5.78
N ASN A 25 -0.78 -16.67 4.58
CA ASN A 25 -0.16 -15.60 3.81
C ASN A 25 -1.20 -14.52 3.49
N PRO A 26 -1.67 -13.73 4.48
CA PRO A 26 -2.80 -12.81 4.29
C PRO A 26 -2.50 -11.65 3.32
N LEU A 27 -1.23 -11.37 3.02
CA LEU A 27 -0.80 -10.42 1.99
C LEU A 27 -0.24 -11.12 0.74
N GLY A 28 -0.39 -12.44 0.64
CA GLY A 28 0.27 -13.27 -0.35
C GLY A 28 1.78 -13.43 -0.13
N VAL A 29 2.38 -14.35 -0.87
CA VAL A 29 3.83 -14.60 -0.83
C VAL A 29 4.55 -13.35 -1.33
N GLY A 30 5.45 -12.79 -0.50
CA GLY A 30 6.17 -11.54 -0.82
C GLY A 30 5.41 -10.25 -0.51
N GLY A 31 4.14 -10.31 -0.10
CA GLY A 31 3.33 -9.12 0.16
C GLY A 31 3.88 -8.21 1.27
N LYS A 32 4.46 -8.79 2.32
CA LYS A 32 5.13 -8.00 3.38
C LYS A 32 6.33 -7.22 2.86
N SER A 33 7.05 -7.76 1.87
CA SER A 33 8.16 -7.07 1.21
C SER A 33 7.64 -5.91 0.36
N LEU A 34 6.62 -6.18 -0.47
CA LEU A 34 5.97 -5.16 -1.31
C LEU A 34 5.46 -3.95 -0.49
N HIS A 35 4.86 -4.21 0.66
CA HIS A 35 4.25 -3.18 1.51
C HIS A 35 5.22 -2.60 2.56
N GLY A 36 6.43 -3.14 2.69
CA GLY A 36 7.36 -2.84 3.78
C GLY A 36 7.71 -1.36 3.93
N TRP A 37 7.70 -0.60 2.84
CA TRP A 37 8.00 0.83 2.83
C TRP A 37 7.01 1.68 3.65
N HIS A 38 5.74 1.26 3.80
CA HIS A 38 4.70 2.02 4.52
C HIS A 38 4.05 1.30 5.73
N ILE A 39 4.18 -0.02 5.85
CA ILE A 39 3.70 -0.78 7.03
C ILE A 39 4.82 -1.46 7.83
N GLY A 40 6.05 -1.43 7.30
CA GLY A 40 7.21 -2.09 7.88
C GLY A 40 8.17 -1.13 8.59
N PRO A 41 9.40 -1.59 8.88
CA PRO A 41 10.42 -0.80 9.60
C PRO A 41 10.82 0.50 8.89
N GLU A 42 10.65 0.58 7.57
CA GLU A 42 11.03 1.73 6.75
C GLU A 42 9.95 2.83 6.71
N LYS A 43 8.79 2.62 7.35
CA LYS A 43 7.68 3.56 7.32
C LYS A 43 8.06 4.96 7.78
N ASP A 44 9.04 5.10 8.67
CA ASP A 44 9.43 6.37 9.28
C ASP A 44 10.44 7.16 8.44
N HIS A 45 10.85 6.63 7.27
CA HIS A 45 11.67 7.39 6.33
C HIS A 45 10.90 8.65 5.87
N PRO A 46 11.50 9.85 5.85
CA PRO A 46 10.77 11.10 5.58
C PRO A 46 10.04 11.13 4.23
N VAL A 47 10.60 10.47 3.21
CA VAL A 47 9.95 10.35 1.89
C VAL A 47 8.72 9.45 1.95
N ASN A 48 8.78 8.35 2.71
CA ASN A 48 7.67 7.41 2.82
C ASN A 48 6.50 8.06 3.55
N GLN A 49 6.77 8.77 4.65
CA GLN A 49 5.75 9.55 5.37
C GLN A 49 5.08 10.60 4.49
N ARG A 50 5.86 11.32 3.69
CA ARG A 50 5.31 12.30 2.74
C ARG A 50 4.39 11.64 1.72
N VAL A 51 4.81 10.53 1.11
CA VAL A 51 3.99 9.82 0.12
C VAL A 51 2.69 9.32 0.75
N VAL A 52 2.73 8.75 1.96
CA VAL A 52 1.52 8.31 2.68
C VAL A 52 0.58 9.47 2.98
N SER A 53 1.11 10.62 3.42
CA SER A 53 0.33 11.84 3.63
C SER A 53 -0.32 12.33 2.34
N ASP A 54 0.43 12.39 1.23
CA ASP A 54 -0.11 12.76 -0.09
C ASP A 54 -1.22 11.79 -0.57
N MET A 55 -1.16 10.51 -0.16
CA MET A 55 -2.18 9.49 -0.48
C MET A 55 -3.45 9.59 0.37
N MET A 56 -3.33 9.93 1.65
CA MET A 56 -4.40 9.80 2.64
C MET A 56 -5.03 11.13 3.07
N ASP A 57 -4.27 12.22 3.02
CA ASP A 57 -4.75 13.51 3.50
C ASP A 57 -5.87 14.07 2.61
N GLY A 58 -6.94 14.52 3.24
CA GLY A 58 -8.10 15.06 2.55
C GLY A 58 -9.03 14.02 1.90
N ILE A 59 -8.79 12.71 2.11
CA ILE A 59 -9.74 11.66 1.73
C ILE A 59 -10.98 11.75 2.63
N GLY A 60 -12.13 12.09 2.03
CA GLY A 60 -13.42 12.19 2.74
C GLY A 60 -14.25 10.91 2.75
N ALA A 61 -13.92 9.94 1.88
CA ALA A 61 -14.58 8.64 1.80
C ALA A 61 -13.67 7.63 1.07
N THR A 62 -13.76 6.35 1.46
CA THR A 62 -13.04 5.24 0.83
C THR A 62 -14.03 4.23 0.26
N ILE A 63 -13.74 3.71 -0.93
CA ILE A 63 -14.44 2.58 -1.54
C ILE A 63 -13.43 1.43 -1.58
N MET A 64 -13.77 0.28 -1.00
CA MET A 64 -12.92 -0.92 -0.88
C MET A 64 -13.61 -2.14 -1.44
#